data_AF-A0A962SZB0-F1
#
_entry.id   AF-A0A962SZB0-F1
#
_cell.length_a   1.000
_cell.length_b   1.000
_cell.length_c   1.000
_cell.angle_alpha   90.00
_cell.angle_beta   90.00
_cell.angle_gamma   90.00
#
_symmetry.space_group_name_H-M   'P 1'
#
loop_
_entity.id
_entity.type
_entity.pdbx_description
1 polymer ?
#
loop_
_entity_poly.entity_id
_entity_poly.type
_entity_poly.pdbx_seq_one_letter_code
_entity_poly.pdbx_strand_id
1 'polypeptide(L)'
;ALLQVVDPYAYRDRYTMPKLILNATGDQFFVSDSSRFYYSDLIGPKWLRYTPNTDHKQSDDTIVKALSWMDDILDGKTSHQITWALEGEGVLRVSPTAQPKEVKLWQATNPNARDFRLEEVGAIWTSQTLAPQADGTYLGVVQRPATGWTAFMIEVTFDTAGTLEPDQIYSTGVQIIPDTLPYAGQACNGQYNRTLESPTQGSAESGVGLIRGWVCQANTVQVRIDGGDLQQVAYGTTREDTLAACGDTNNGFGYTFNWNRLGNGAHNLRAYADGVEFANVDFNVTTLGVEYLQGAS
;
A
#
# COMPACT_ATOMS: atom_id res chain seq x y z
N ALA A 1 4.22 -2.90 -16.77
CA ALA A 1 5.20 -2.05 -17.47
C ALA A 1 5.38 -0.68 -16.80
N LEU A 2 4.31 0.10 -16.58
CA LEU A 2 4.43 1.46 -16.02
C LEU A 2 5.03 1.52 -14.60
N LEU A 3 4.59 0.65 -13.67
CA LEU A 3 5.14 0.60 -12.30
C LEU A 3 6.67 0.44 -12.26
N GLN A 4 7.24 -0.35 -13.17
CA GLN A 4 8.69 -0.56 -13.27
C GLN A 4 9.46 0.70 -13.68
N VAL A 5 8.76 1.71 -14.21
CA VAL A 5 9.34 2.95 -14.71
C VAL A 5 9.11 4.10 -13.73
N VAL A 6 7.91 4.20 -13.14
CA VAL A 6 7.51 5.39 -12.37
C VAL A 6 7.58 5.20 -10.86
N ASP A 7 7.54 3.97 -10.35
CA ASP A 7 7.54 3.71 -8.92
C ASP A 7 8.98 3.76 -8.36
N PRO A 8 9.32 4.69 -7.45
CA PRO A 8 10.65 4.72 -6.82
C PRO A 8 11.02 3.40 -6.14
N TYR A 9 10.05 2.65 -5.63
CA TYR A 9 10.29 1.36 -5.00
C TYR A 9 10.87 0.31 -5.97
N ALA A 10 10.55 0.39 -7.27
CA ALA A 10 11.15 -0.46 -8.30
C ALA A 10 12.66 -0.22 -8.46
N TYR A 11 13.16 0.93 -8.02
CA TYR A 11 14.57 1.32 -8.11
C TYR A 11 15.33 1.17 -6.79
N ARG A 12 14.71 0.61 -5.74
CA ARG A 12 15.29 0.56 -4.39
C ARG A 12 16.70 -0.03 -4.30
N ASP A 13 17.01 -1.00 -5.17
CA ASP A 13 18.32 -1.65 -5.23
C ASP A 13 19.44 -0.71 -5.71
N ARG A 14 19.09 0.44 -6.31
CA ARG A 14 20.06 1.47 -6.73
C ARG A 14 20.44 2.43 -5.60
N TYR A 15 19.69 2.46 -4.51
CA TYR A 15 19.92 3.39 -3.40
C TYR A 15 20.92 2.81 -2.40
N THR A 16 22.19 2.72 -2.78
CA THR A 16 23.27 2.15 -1.94
C THR A 16 23.94 3.15 -0.99
N MET A 17 23.64 4.44 -1.13
CA MET A 17 24.17 5.50 -0.28
C MET A 17 23.51 5.52 1.11
N PRO A 18 24.18 6.06 2.16
CA PRO A 18 23.53 6.40 3.42
C PRO A 18 22.31 7.28 3.20
N LYS A 19 21.22 7.04 3.94
CA LYS A 19 19.96 7.78 3.76
C LYS A 19 19.23 8.01 5.08
N LEU A 20 18.85 9.26 5.34
CA LEU A 20 17.93 9.62 6.42
C LEU A 20 16.58 10.03 5.80
N ILE A 21 15.52 9.32 6.19
CA ILE A 21 14.15 9.61 5.75
C ILE A 21 13.46 10.44 6.82
N LEU A 22 12.94 11.60 6.41
CA LEU A 22 12.24 12.55 7.27
C LEU A 22 10.76 12.55 6.91
N ASN A 23 9.93 12.00 7.80
CA ASN A 23 8.48 11.93 7.65
C ASN A 23 7.80 12.74 8.77
N ALA A 24 6.50 12.93 8.65
CA ALA A 24 5.67 13.54 9.68
C ALA A 24 4.53 12.59 10.07
N THR A 25 4.12 12.60 11.33
CA THR A 25 3.07 11.67 11.79
C THR A 25 1.67 12.07 11.34
N GLY A 26 1.48 13.31 10.89
CA GLY A 26 0.18 13.85 10.47
C GLY A 26 0.12 14.30 9.01
N ASP A 27 1.03 13.85 8.14
CA ASP A 27 1.09 14.19 6.71
C ASP A 27 -0.15 13.70 5.93
N GLN A 28 -0.77 14.57 5.13
CA GLN A 28 -1.97 14.30 4.33
C GLN A 28 -1.74 13.52 3.03
N PHE A 29 -0.49 13.40 2.57
CA PHE A 29 -0.13 12.70 1.33
C PHE A 29 0.60 11.39 1.62
N PHE A 30 1.45 11.37 2.65
CA PHE A 30 2.26 10.22 3.04
C PHE A 30 1.83 9.70 4.42
N VAL A 31 0.77 8.90 4.44
CA VAL A 31 0.10 8.45 5.68
C VAL A 31 1.06 7.84 6.69
N SER A 32 0.75 8.00 7.97
CA SER A 32 1.68 7.88 9.10
C SER A 32 2.46 6.56 9.15
N ASP A 33 1.85 5.42 8.79
CA ASP A 33 2.48 4.10 8.82
C ASP A 33 3.07 3.64 7.47
N SER A 34 3.16 4.51 6.46
CA SER A 34 3.63 4.15 5.10
C SER A 34 5.03 3.51 5.05
N SER A 35 5.90 3.81 6.03
CA SER A 35 7.22 3.19 6.12
C SER A 35 7.19 1.66 6.15
N ARG A 36 6.07 1.06 6.61
CA ARG A 36 5.84 -0.39 6.60
C ARG A 36 5.98 -1.04 5.21
N PHE A 37 5.76 -0.28 4.13
CA PHE A 37 5.73 -0.81 2.77
C PHE A 37 7.08 -0.80 2.06
N TYR A 38 8.06 -0.06 2.57
CA TYR A 38 9.32 0.12 1.85
C TYR A 38 10.56 0.09 2.74
N TYR A 39 10.45 0.49 4.01
CA TYR A 39 11.64 0.79 4.80
C TYR A 39 12.51 -0.45 5.04
N SER A 40 11.90 -1.63 5.28
CA SER A 40 12.62 -2.90 5.45
C SER A 40 13.49 -3.24 4.23
N ASP A 41 13.01 -2.91 3.04
CA ASP A 41 13.58 -3.38 1.77
C ASP A 41 14.65 -2.44 1.21
N LEU A 42 14.80 -1.25 1.79
CA LEU A 42 15.88 -0.32 1.44
C LEU A 42 17.25 -0.89 1.82
N ILE A 43 18.24 -0.75 0.94
CA ILE A 43 19.62 -1.11 1.27
C ILE A 43 20.18 -0.13 2.32
N GLY A 44 20.88 -0.64 3.33
CA GLY A 44 21.50 0.15 4.39
C GLY A 44 22.86 0.77 3.98
N PRO A 45 23.41 1.69 4.79
CA PRO A 45 22.85 2.17 6.06
C PRO A 45 21.69 3.15 5.84
N LYS A 46 20.68 3.10 6.73
CA LYS A 46 19.42 3.84 6.61
C LYS A 46 18.89 4.25 7.98
N TRP A 47 18.29 5.43 8.04
CA TRP A 47 17.68 6.01 9.22
C TRP A 47 16.30 6.55 8.90
N LEU A 48 15.46 6.60 9.92
CA LEU A 48 14.09 7.10 9.84
C LEU A 48 13.87 8.09 10.97
N ARG A 49 13.12 9.15 10.69
CA ARG A 49 12.62 10.09 11.69
C ARG A 49 11.23 10.52 11.31
N TYR A 50 10.30 10.38 12.24
CA TYR A 50 8.97 10.97 12.17
C TYR A 50 8.88 12.16 13.11
N THR A 51 8.44 13.31 12.60
CA THR A 51 8.14 14.47 13.44
C THR A 51 6.69 14.38 13.93
N PRO A 52 6.43 14.25 15.24
CA PRO A 52 5.07 14.18 15.78
C PRO A 52 4.31 15.50 15.61
N ASN A 53 2.98 15.45 15.55
CA ASN A 53 2.10 16.62 15.48
C ASN A 53 2.45 17.60 14.35
N THR A 54 2.96 17.07 13.23
CA THR A 54 3.42 17.86 12.08
C THR A 54 2.70 17.37 10.83
N ASP A 55 2.33 18.33 9.96
CA ASP A 55 1.69 18.08 8.67
C ASP A 55 2.75 17.83 7.58
N HIS A 56 2.36 17.76 6.29
CA HIS A 56 3.31 17.61 5.19
C HIS A 56 4.38 18.71 5.15
N LYS A 57 4.01 19.94 5.52
CA LYS A 57 4.98 21.02 5.70
C LYS A 57 5.65 20.92 7.07
N GLN A 58 6.90 20.46 7.08
CA GLN A 58 7.73 20.47 8.28
C GLN A 58 8.46 21.80 8.47
N SER A 59 8.86 22.09 9.71
CA SER A 59 9.62 23.30 10.05
C SER A 59 11.11 23.16 9.72
N ASP A 60 11.80 24.30 9.59
CA ASP A 60 13.25 24.35 9.37
C ASP A 60 14.06 23.62 10.46
N ASP A 61 13.53 23.54 11.69
CA ASP A 61 14.13 22.77 12.80
C ASP A 61 14.33 21.28 12.44
N THR A 62 13.45 20.71 11.62
CA THR A 62 13.57 19.33 11.17
C THR A 62 14.86 19.13 10.36
N ILE A 63 15.14 20.05 9.44
CA ILE A 63 16.35 20.05 8.60
C ILE A 63 17.58 20.39 9.42
N VAL A 64 17.50 21.40 10.31
CA VAL A 64 18.62 21.77 11.20
C VAL A 64 19.07 20.55 12.00
N LYS A 65 18.16 19.79 12.58
CA LYS A 65 18.48 18.55 13.31
C LYS A 65 18.98 17.41 12.44
N ALA A 66 18.76 17.44 11.13
CA ALA A 66 19.36 16.49 10.19
C ALA A 66 20.82 16.85 9.84
N LEU A 67 21.28 18.07 10.14
CA LEU A 67 22.64 18.51 9.81
C LEU A 67 23.71 17.69 10.52
N SER A 68 23.52 17.27 11.77
CA SER A 68 24.50 16.41 12.45
C SER A 68 24.64 15.05 11.76
N TRP A 69 23.52 14.47 11.28
CA TRP A 69 23.60 13.24 10.48
C TRP A 69 24.36 13.50 9.16
N MET A 70 24.10 14.61 8.49
CA MET A 70 24.81 14.97 7.25
C MET A 70 26.31 15.15 7.49
N ASP A 71 26.69 15.79 8.60
CA ASP A 71 28.09 15.99 8.98
C ASP A 71 28.81 14.65 9.19
N ASP A 72 28.20 13.71 9.92
CA ASP A 72 28.74 12.35 10.07
C ASP A 72 28.97 11.67 8.72
N ILE A 73 28.01 11.77 7.80
CA ILE A 73 28.15 11.16 6.46
C ILE A 73 29.28 11.83 5.66
N LEU A 74 29.40 13.16 5.73
CA LEU A 74 30.45 13.91 5.01
C LEU A 74 31.85 13.62 5.56
N ASP A 75 31.97 13.36 6.86
CA ASP A 75 33.21 12.98 7.53
C ASP A 75 33.54 11.47 7.40
N GLY A 76 32.68 10.69 6.74
CA GLY A 76 32.84 9.23 6.63
C GLY A 76 32.66 8.49 7.97
N LYS A 77 31.99 9.13 8.94
CA LYS A 77 31.61 8.53 10.22
C LYS A 77 30.31 7.76 10.07
N THR A 78 30.08 6.83 11.01
CA THR A 78 28.79 6.15 11.13
C THR A 78 28.00 6.80 12.24
N SER A 79 26.93 7.50 11.88
CA SER A 79 25.95 8.05 12.81
C SER A 79 25.28 6.93 13.63
N HIS A 80 24.86 7.24 14.85
CA HIS A 80 24.17 6.30 15.74
C HIS A 80 22.97 5.65 15.06
N GLN A 81 22.73 4.36 15.33
CA GLN A 81 21.63 3.61 14.72
C GLN A 81 20.70 3.05 15.79
N ILE A 82 19.47 2.79 15.36
CA ILE A 82 18.48 2.05 16.12
C ILE A 82 17.95 0.91 15.27
N THR A 83 17.79 -0.26 15.87
CA THR A 83 16.98 -1.35 15.32
C THR A 83 15.74 -1.51 16.18
N TRP A 84 14.66 -2.05 15.61
CA TRP A 84 13.44 -2.28 16.36
C TRP A 84 12.72 -3.55 15.93
N ALA A 85 11.91 -4.08 16.84
CA ALA A 85 11.06 -5.23 16.61
C ALA A 85 9.70 -5.01 17.30
N LEU A 86 8.63 -5.37 16.58
CA LEU A 86 7.28 -5.46 17.15
C LEU A 86 7.13 -6.84 17.79
N GLU A 87 6.92 -6.89 19.11
CA GLU A 87 6.90 -8.11 19.92
C GLU A 87 5.48 -8.45 20.38
N GLY A 88 4.63 -8.76 19.40
CA GLY A 88 3.19 -8.88 19.62
C GLY A 88 2.46 -7.55 19.47
N GLU A 89 1.17 -7.55 19.80
CA GLU A 89 0.35 -6.35 19.63
C GLU A 89 0.70 -5.29 20.68
N GLY A 90 1.09 -4.10 20.22
CA GLY A 90 1.31 -2.94 21.10
C GLY A 90 2.65 -2.92 21.84
N VAL A 91 3.56 -3.85 21.59
CA VAL A 91 4.87 -3.92 22.25
C VAL A 91 5.97 -3.67 21.22
N LEU A 92 6.66 -2.54 21.33
CA LEU A 92 7.75 -2.16 20.41
C LEU A 92 9.06 -2.09 21.19
N ARG A 93 10.02 -2.93 20.81
CA ARG A 93 11.37 -2.92 21.37
C ARG A 93 12.30 -2.16 20.46
N VAL A 94 13.10 -1.27 21.03
CA VAL A 94 14.18 -0.55 20.34
C VAL A 94 15.53 -0.90 20.95
N SER A 95 16.51 -1.18 20.10
CA SER A 95 17.89 -1.44 20.46
C SER A 95 18.79 -0.37 19.82
N PRO A 96 19.29 0.61 20.60
CA PRO A 96 20.21 1.61 20.09
C PRO A 96 21.66 1.10 20.06
N THR A 97 22.49 1.60 19.15
CA THR A 97 23.93 1.24 19.07
C THR A 97 24.81 1.94 20.10
N ALA A 98 24.29 2.98 20.76
CA ALA A 98 24.96 3.74 21.81
C ALA A 98 23.94 4.12 22.89
N GLN A 99 24.41 4.62 24.03
CA GLN A 99 23.51 5.10 25.08
C GLN A 99 22.79 6.38 24.61
N PRO A 100 21.44 6.39 24.53
CA PRO A 100 20.70 7.59 24.19
C PRO A 100 20.70 8.63 25.31
N LYS A 101 20.58 9.90 24.93
CA LYS A 101 20.25 11.02 25.82
C LYS A 101 18.82 10.90 26.34
N GLU A 102 17.89 10.56 25.45
CA GLU A 102 16.47 10.43 25.77
C GLU A 102 15.80 9.42 24.83
N VAL A 103 14.84 8.66 25.36
CA VAL A 103 13.97 7.80 24.57
C VAL A 103 12.52 8.09 24.93
N LYS A 104 11.68 8.34 23.92
CA LYS A 104 10.26 8.66 24.09
C LYS A 104 9.38 7.66 23.35
N LEU A 105 8.36 7.13 24.01
CA LEU A 105 7.23 6.51 23.34
C LEU A 105 6.23 7.61 22.99
N TRP A 106 5.99 7.81 21.71
CA TRP A 106 4.94 8.67 21.18
C TRP A 106 3.71 7.83 20.84
N GLN A 107 2.52 8.32 21.20
CA GLN A 107 1.25 7.66 20.86
C GLN A 107 0.11 8.66 20.60
N ALA A 108 -0.84 8.25 19.76
CA ALA A 108 -2.07 8.97 19.45
C ALA A 108 -3.22 7.97 19.30
N THR A 109 -4.39 8.25 19.89
CA THR A 109 -5.58 7.40 19.77
C THR A 109 -6.68 8.13 19.03
N ASN A 110 -7.16 7.55 17.93
CA ASN A 110 -8.35 8.01 17.22
C ASN A 110 -9.48 6.97 17.41
N PRO A 111 -10.53 7.28 18.19
CA PRO A 111 -11.61 6.34 18.45
C PRO A 111 -12.53 6.09 17.24
N ASN A 112 -12.47 6.95 16.22
CA ASN A 112 -13.44 7.00 15.14
C ASN A 112 -12.91 6.44 13.80
N ALA A 113 -11.62 6.60 13.52
CA ALA A 113 -11.03 6.23 12.24
C ALA A 113 -9.56 5.77 12.37
N ARG A 114 -9.10 4.96 11.41
CA ARG A 114 -7.67 4.63 11.24
C ARG A 114 -6.96 5.75 10.47
N ASP A 115 -7.10 6.98 10.97
CA ASP A 115 -6.59 8.19 10.34
C ASP A 115 -5.95 9.08 11.40
N PHE A 116 -4.71 9.48 11.17
CA PHE A 116 -3.90 10.26 12.10
C PHE A 116 -3.34 11.53 11.45
N ARG A 117 -3.88 11.94 10.30
CA ARG A 117 -3.55 13.20 9.63
C ARG A 117 -3.83 14.39 10.55
N LEU A 118 -2.92 15.36 10.55
CA LEU A 118 -3.02 16.52 11.45
C LEU A 118 -4.31 17.31 11.20
N GLU A 119 -4.74 17.42 9.95
CA GLU A 119 -5.99 18.09 9.56
C GLU A 119 -7.26 17.39 10.08
N GLU A 120 -7.20 16.08 10.34
CA GLU A 120 -8.36 15.29 10.76
C GLU A 120 -8.50 15.23 12.29
N VAL A 121 -7.38 15.02 12.99
CA VAL A 121 -7.40 14.78 14.44
C VAL A 121 -6.71 15.87 15.25
N GLY A 122 -6.04 16.83 14.61
CA GLY A 122 -5.23 17.83 15.30
C GLY A 122 -3.98 17.24 15.97
N ALA A 123 -3.32 18.05 16.80
CA ALA A 123 -2.09 17.68 17.49
C ALA A 123 -2.36 16.78 18.71
N ILE A 124 -2.67 15.50 18.47
CA ILE A 124 -3.03 14.52 19.52
C ILE A 124 -1.90 13.55 19.90
N TRP A 125 -0.74 13.61 19.24
CA TRP A 125 0.41 12.79 19.63
C TRP A 125 0.98 13.28 20.94
N THR A 126 1.06 12.39 21.92
CA THR A 126 1.63 12.63 23.25
C THR A 126 2.78 11.68 23.50
N SER A 127 3.71 12.06 24.38
CA SER A 127 4.87 11.22 24.69
C SER A 127 5.03 10.92 26.18
N GLN A 128 5.71 9.81 26.43
CA GLN A 128 6.27 9.46 27.72
C GLN A 128 7.73 9.03 27.56
N THR A 129 8.59 9.42 28.50
CA THR A 129 9.99 8.98 28.52
C THR A 129 10.08 7.52 28.94
N LEU A 130 10.87 6.73 28.21
CA LEU A 130 11.12 5.32 28.52
C LEU A 130 12.41 5.17 29.33
N ALA A 131 12.38 4.25 30.31
CA ALA A 131 13.57 3.82 31.01
C ALA A 131 14.27 2.67 30.25
N PRO A 132 15.61 2.58 30.30
CA PRO A 132 16.34 1.46 29.72
C PRO A 132 16.04 0.16 30.47
N GLN A 133 15.98 -0.94 29.74
CA GLN A 133 16.04 -2.29 30.27
C GLN A 133 17.47 -2.65 30.67
N ALA A 134 17.63 -3.75 31.41
CA ALA A 134 18.95 -4.20 31.89
C ALA A 134 19.94 -4.52 30.75
N ASP A 135 19.43 -4.87 29.57
CA ASP A 135 20.22 -5.16 28.36
C ASP A 135 20.48 -3.91 27.48
N GLY A 136 20.07 -2.73 27.93
CA GLY A 136 20.20 -1.47 27.19
C GLY A 136 19.13 -1.23 26.12
N THR A 137 18.17 -2.15 25.96
CA THR A 137 17.01 -1.95 25.09
C THR A 137 15.95 -1.07 25.76
N TYR A 138 15.00 -0.58 24.97
CA TYR A 138 13.87 0.21 25.45
C TYR A 138 12.58 -0.44 24.97
N LEU A 139 11.57 -0.50 25.85
CA LEU A 139 10.30 -1.14 25.57
C LEU A 139 9.16 -0.12 25.65
N GLY A 140 8.54 0.15 24.52
CA GLY A 140 7.28 0.89 24.45
C GLY A 140 6.10 -0.08 24.49
N VAL A 141 5.17 0.14 25.41
CA VAL A 141 3.96 -0.68 25.55
C VAL A 141 2.73 0.20 25.42
N VAL A 142 1.87 -0.12 24.47
CA VAL A 142 0.61 0.55 24.19
C VAL A 142 -0.53 -0.44 24.29
N GLN A 143 -1.58 -0.08 25.03
CA GLN A 143 -2.75 -0.92 25.19
C GLN A 143 -3.68 -0.78 23.99
N ARG A 144 -4.30 -1.88 23.56
CA ARG A 144 -5.36 -1.84 22.54
C ARG A 144 -6.48 -0.91 23.02
N PRO A 145 -6.91 0.08 22.22
CA PRO A 145 -8.00 0.97 22.60
C PRO A 145 -9.34 0.20 22.62
N ALA A 146 -10.28 0.63 23.47
CA ALA A 146 -11.61 0.03 23.51
C ALA A 146 -12.37 0.19 22.19
N THR A 147 -12.13 1.29 21.49
CA THR A 147 -12.70 1.63 20.17
C THR A 147 -11.64 2.34 19.32
N GLY A 148 -11.70 2.13 18.01
CA GLY A 148 -10.81 2.79 17.05
C GLY A 148 -9.39 2.24 17.05
N TRP A 149 -8.41 3.12 16.82
CA TRP A 149 -7.01 2.78 16.62
C TRP A 149 -6.08 3.66 17.45
N THR A 150 -4.96 3.09 17.89
CA THR A 150 -3.86 3.80 18.50
C THR A 150 -2.61 3.64 17.64
N ALA A 151 -2.08 4.76 17.15
CA ALA A 151 -0.78 4.83 16.49
C ALA A 151 0.31 5.10 17.52
N PHE A 152 1.49 4.52 17.33
CA PHE A 152 2.62 4.71 18.23
C PHE A 152 3.97 4.49 17.55
N MET A 153 5.01 5.12 18.08
CA MET A 153 6.41 4.99 17.64
C MET A 153 7.35 5.29 18.80
N ILE A 154 8.61 4.86 18.70
CA ILE A 154 9.64 5.25 19.65
C ILE A 154 10.61 6.21 18.97
N GLU A 155 10.85 7.35 19.61
CA GLU A 155 11.84 8.35 19.24
C GLU A 155 13.06 8.22 20.17
N VAL A 156 14.26 8.32 19.60
CA VAL A 156 15.54 8.17 20.29
C VAL A 156 16.41 9.37 19.95
N THR A 157 16.89 10.05 20.99
CA THR A 157 17.77 11.21 20.89
C THR A 157 19.16 10.83 21.36
N PHE A 158 20.18 11.13 20.56
CA PHE A 158 21.59 10.96 20.90
C PHE A 158 22.25 12.34 21.00
N ASP A 159 23.06 12.53 22.05
CA ASP A 159 23.94 13.69 22.13
C ASP A 159 25.01 13.63 21.03
N THR A 160 25.35 14.78 20.47
CA THR A 160 26.50 14.94 19.58
C THR A 160 27.73 15.38 20.37
N ALA A 161 28.92 15.15 19.82
CA ALA A 161 30.18 15.48 20.50
C ALA A 161 30.47 17.00 20.55
N GLY A 162 29.75 17.81 19.78
CA GLY A 162 29.99 19.25 19.64
C GLY A 162 28.94 20.13 20.33
N THR A 163 29.37 21.19 21.03
CA THR A 163 28.48 22.17 21.67
C THR A 163 27.60 22.99 20.72
N LEU A 164 27.87 22.92 19.41
CA LEU A 164 27.12 23.63 18.36
C LEU A 164 26.34 22.67 17.45
N GLU A 165 26.56 21.36 17.56
CA GLU A 165 25.88 20.38 16.73
C GLU A 165 24.53 20.01 17.36
N PRO A 166 23.43 20.02 16.59
CA PRO A 166 22.14 19.60 17.12
C PRO A 166 22.13 18.10 17.40
N ASP A 167 21.43 17.69 18.46
CA ASP A 167 21.22 16.28 18.78
C ASP A 167 20.72 15.48 17.56
N GLN A 168 21.19 14.24 17.44
CA GLN A 168 20.68 13.30 16.45
C GLN A 168 19.38 12.67 16.94
N ILE A 169 18.31 12.81 16.17
CA ILE A 169 16.98 12.27 16.50
C ILE A 169 16.56 11.25 15.45
N TYR A 170 16.27 10.03 15.88
CA TYR A 170 15.76 8.95 15.04
C TYR A 170 14.47 8.38 15.62
N SER A 171 13.68 7.71 14.79
CA SER A 171 12.48 7.02 15.23
C SER A 171 12.35 5.66 14.57
N THR A 172 11.56 4.80 15.20
CA THR A 172 10.99 3.64 14.52
C THR A 172 10.01 4.07 13.43
N GLY A 173 9.55 3.11 12.62
CA GLY A 173 8.31 3.30 11.86
C GLY A 173 7.10 3.35 12.79
N VAL A 174 6.07 4.13 12.41
CA VAL A 174 4.79 4.17 13.13
C VAL A 174 4.11 2.81 13.04
N GLN A 175 3.67 2.30 14.18
CA GLN A 175 2.84 1.12 14.34
C GLN A 175 1.41 1.56 14.67
N ILE A 176 0.40 0.80 14.23
CA ILE A 176 -1.00 1.09 14.52
C ILE A 176 -1.68 -0.18 15.05
N ILE A 177 -2.34 -0.08 16.21
CA ILE A 177 -3.12 -1.17 16.78
C ILE A 177 -4.60 -0.79 16.97
N PRO A 178 -5.55 -1.72 16.76
CA PRO A 178 -5.33 -3.02 16.12
C PRO A 178 -4.86 -2.85 14.67
N ASP A 179 -4.04 -3.77 14.14
CA ASP A 179 -3.64 -3.73 12.71
C ASP A 179 -4.76 -4.28 11.83
N THR A 180 -5.88 -3.57 11.85
CA THR A 180 -7.05 -3.79 11.00
C THR A 180 -7.21 -2.57 10.12
N LEU A 181 -7.46 -2.77 8.83
CA LEU A 181 -7.88 -1.69 7.95
C LEU A 181 -9.41 -1.66 7.96
N PRO A 182 -10.06 -0.55 8.33
CA PRO A 182 -11.53 -0.49 8.43
C PRO A 182 -12.22 -0.80 7.11
N TYR A 183 -11.53 -0.56 6.00
CA TYR A 183 -12.00 -0.80 4.64
C TYR A 183 -11.27 -1.96 3.94
N ALA A 184 -10.47 -2.77 4.64
CA ALA A 184 -9.90 -3.98 4.04
C ALA A 184 -11.03 -4.90 3.57
N GLY A 185 -11.01 -5.23 2.28
CA GLY A 185 -12.10 -5.96 1.63
C GLY A 185 -13.40 -5.16 1.46
N GLN A 186 -13.48 -3.93 1.97
CA GLN A 186 -14.60 -3.03 1.66
C GLN A 186 -14.37 -2.24 0.37
N ALA A 187 -13.12 -2.01 -0.01
CA ALA A 187 -12.81 -2.06 -1.43
C ALA A 187 -13.10 -3.51 -1.85
N CYS A 188 -14.24 -3.71 -2.52
CA CYS A 188 -14.72 -5.02 -3.00
C CYS A 188 -15.48 -5.89 -1.99
N ASN A 189 -16.50 -5.35 -1.31
CA ASN A 189 -17.32 -6.16 -0.38
C ASN A 189 -18.44 -6.95 -1.10
N GLY A 190 -18.05 -8.08 -1.69
CA GLY A 190 -18.77 -9.36 -1.56
C GLY A 190 -20.14 -9.56 -2.24
N GLN A 191 -20.77 -8.52 -2.76
CA GLN A 191 -21.77 -8.60 -3.81
C GLN A 191 -21.48 -7.47 -4.80
N TYR A 192 -20.51 -7.65 -5.71
CA TYR A 192 -20.46 -6.72 -6.82
C TYR A 192 -21.78 -6.83 -7.57
N ASN A 193 -22.45 -5.70 -7.76
CA ASN A 193 -23.38 -5.59 -8.88
C ASN A 193 -22.49 -5.77 -10.11
N ARG A 194 -22.74 -6.87 -10.82
CA ARG A 194 -21.87 -7.39 -11.87
C ARG A 194 -22.68 -8.15 -12.87
N THR A 195 -22.32 -7.98 -14.13
CA THR A 195 -22.97 -8.67 -15.24
C THR A 195 -21.93 -9.00 -16.29
N LEU A 196 -21.87 -10.26 -16.71
CA LEU A 196 -21.29 -10.63 -17.99
C LEU A 196 -22.37 -10.47 -19.07
N GLU A 197 -22.13 -9.60 -20.04
CA GLU A 197 -23.10 -9.25 -21.08
C GLU A 197 -22.86 -10.01 -22.39
N SER A 198 -21.62 -10.45 -22.64
CA SER A 198 -21.28 -11.33 -23.77
C SER A 198 -19.96 -12.05 -23.48
N PRO A 199 -19.87 -13.36 -23.76
CA PRO A 199 -20.95 -14.25 -24.16
C PRO A 199 -22.00 -14.43 -23.04
N THR A 200 -23.21 -14.86 -23.38
CA THR A 200 -24.26 -15.21 -22.42
C THR A 200 -24.53 -16.72 -22.48
N GLN A 201 -25.22 -17.28 -21.49
CA GLN A 201 -25.53 -18.71 -21.48
C GLN A 201 -26.29 -19.10 -22.77
N GLY A 202 -25.71 -20.03 -23.53
CA GLY A 202 -26.23 -20.54 -24.80
C GLY A 202 -26.03 -19.59 -26.00
N SER A 203 -25.26 -18.50 -25.87
CA SER A 203 -25.01 -17.60 -27.00
C SER A 203 -24.20 -18.28 -28.11
N ALA A 204 -24.31 -17.74 -29.32
CA ALA A 204 -23.53 -18.16 -30.46
C ALA A 204 -22.49 -17.08 -30.78
N GLU A 205 -21.22 -17.45 -30.82
CA GLU A 205 -20.09 -16.56 -31.08
C GLU A 205 -19.37 -16.97 -32.37
N SER A 206 -18.85 -15.99 -33.11
CA SER A 206 -18.12 -16.22 -34.36
C SER A 206 -17.20 -15.05 -34.67
N GLY A 207 -16.11 -15.30 -35.40
CA GLY A 207 -15.20 -14.25 -35.84
C GLY A 207 -14.50 -13.54 -34.68
N VAL A 208 -14.31 -12.22 -34.80
CA VAL A 208 -13.74 -11.37 -33.75
C VAL A 208 -14.87 -10.64 -33.03
N GLY A 209 -14.99 -10.86 -31.72
CA GLY A 209 -16.03 -10.28 -30.88
C GLY A 209 -15.50 -9.74 -29.55
N LEU A 210 -16.40 -9.26 -28.71
CA LEU A 210 -16.09 -8.69 -27.40
C LEU A 210 -16.60 -9.61 -26.30
N ILE A 211 -15.69 -10.04 -25.42
CA ILE A 211 -16.06 -10.46 -24.08
C ILE A 211 -16.24 -9.20 -23.24
N ARG A 212 -17.44 -8.94 -22.74
CA ARG A 212 -17.76 -7.65 -22.09
C ARG A 212 -18.79 -7.75 -21.00
N GLY A 213 -18.81 -6.71 -20.17
CA GLY A 213 -19.79 -6.53 -19.13
C GLY A 213 -19.44 -5.35 -18.23
N TRP A 214 -19.91 -5.39 -17.00
CA TRP A 214 -19.56 -4.41 -15.97
C TRP A 214 -19.46 -5.06 -14.60
N VAL A 215 -18.62 -4.49 -13.75
CA VAL A 215 -18.42 -4.89 -12.34
C VAL A 215 -18.22 -3.62 -11.54
N CYS A 216 -19.00 -3.39 -10.48
CA CYS A 216 -18.72 -2.25 -9.60
C CYS A 216 -17.44 -2.49 -8.81
N GLN A 217 -16.56 -1.48 -8.72
CA GLN A 217 -15.44 -1.45 -7.78
C GLN A 217 -14.52 -2.70 -7.81
N ALA A 218 -14.05 -3.13 -8.98
CA ALA A 218 -13.03 -4.18 -9.08
C ALA A 218 -11.61 -3.61 -9.19
N ASN A 219 -10.60 -4.27 -8.60
CA ASN A 219 -9.19 -3.94 -8.87
C ASN A 219 -8.69 -4.64 -10.14
N THR A 220 -9.20 -5.84 -10.39
CA THR A 220 -8.84 -6.71 -11.51
C THR A 220 -10.07 -7.44 -12.03
N VAL A 221 -10.19 -7.52 -13.36
CA VAL A 221 -11.17 -8.37 -14.05
C VAL A 221 -10.40 -9.35 -14.92
N GLN A 222 -10.73 -10.63 -14.79
CA GLN A 222 -10.09 -11.70 -15.56
C GLN A 222 -11.12 -12.65 -16.12
N VAL A 223 -10.78 -13.32 -17.22
CA VAL A 223 -11.60 -14.36 -17.82
C VAL A 223 -10.77 -15.61 -18.10
N ARG A 224 -11.43 -16.75 -18.06
CA ARG A 224 -10.89 -18.04 -18.48
C ARG A 224 -11.85 -18.65 -19.48
N ILE A 225 -11.32 -19.09 -20.61
CA ILE A 225 -12.08 -19.88 -21.59
C ILE A 225 -11.65 -21.33 -21.43
N ASP A 226 -12.65 -22.20 -21.30
CA ASP A 226 -12.50 -23.63 -21.04
C ASP A 226 -11.57 -23.89 -19.82
N GLY A 227 -10.46 -24.59 -20.03
CA GLY A 227 -9.44 -24.86 -19.01
C GLY A 227 -8.16 -24.04 -19.18
N GLY A 228 -8.18 -22.99 -20.00
CA GLY A 228 -6.99 -22.19 -20.31
C GLY A 228 -6.51 -21.27 -19.18
N ASP A 229 -5.48 -20.47 -19.48
CA ASP A 229 -4.94 -19.49 -18.55
C ASP A 229 -5.93 -18.36 -18.26
N LEU A 230 -5.79 -17.72 -17.08
CA LEU A 230 -6.52 -16.50 -16.77
C LEU A 230 -5.98 -15.34 -17.60
N GLN A 231 -6.88 -14.69 -18.35
CA GLN A 231 -6.59 -13.52 -19.15
C GLN A 231 -7.09 -12.27 -18.45
N GLN A 232 -6.22 -11.30 -18.23
CA GLN A 232 -6.62 -10.00 -17.68
C GLN A 232 -7.36 -9.18 -18.74
N VAL A 233 -8.52 -8.64 -18.34
CA VAL A 233 -9.41 -7.85 -19.19
C VAL A 233 -9.26 -6.37 -18.85
N ALA A 234 -9.39 -5.50 -19.86
CA ALA A 234 -9.42 -4.06 -19.63
C ALA A 234 -10.70 -3.69 -18.86
N TYR A 235 -10.54 -2.88 -17.81
CA TYR A 235 -11.60 -2.46 -16.90
C TYR A 235 -11.47 -0.95 -16.63
N GLY A 236 -12.60 -0.29 -16.35
CA GLY A 236 -12.64 1.14 -16.04
C GLY A 236 -13.29 2.04 -17.10
N THR A 237 -13.94 1.47 -18.12
CA THR A 237 -14.60 2.27 -19.16
C THR A 237 -15.92 2.84 -18.65
N THR A 238 -16.27 4.06 -19.08
CA THR A 238 -17.51 4.75 -18.68
C THR A 238 -18.78 4.01 -19.15
N ARG A 239 -19.72 3.85 -18.23
CA ARG A 239 -21.04 3.21 -18.33
C ARG A 239 -22.04 3.99 -17.47
N GLU A 240 -22.72 4.97 -18.07
CA GLU A 240 -23.67 5.84 -17.35
C GLU A 240 -24.84 5.06 -16.74
N ASP A 241 -25.24 3.97 -17.39
CA ASP A 241 -26.29 3.07 -16.95
C ASP A 241 -25.97 2.35 -15.63
N THR A 242 -24.69 2.26 -15.25
CA THR A 242 -24.27 1.65 -13.99
C THR A 242 -24.33 2.57 -12.78
N LEU A 243 -24.58 3.88 -12.95
CA LEU A 243 -24.54 4.86 -11.86
C LEU A 243 -25.46 4.48 -10.69
N ALA A 244 -26.69 4.07 -10.99
CA ALA A 244 -27.65 3.66 -9.96
C ALA A 244 -27.23 2.37 -9.23
N ALA A 245 -26.48 1.49 -9.90
CA ALA A 245 -26.08 0.19 -9.36
C ALA A 245 -24.72 0.22 -8.65
N CYS A 246 -23.80 1.09 -9.07
CA CYS A 246 -22.41 1.14 -8.60
C CYS A 246 -22.07 2.40 -7.80
N GLY A 247 -22.87 3.48 -7.92
CA GLY A 247 -22.55 4.79 -7.32
C GLY A 247 -21.55 5.63 -8.12
N ASP A 248 -21.01 5.08 -9.21
CA ASP A 248 -20.12 5.72 -10.18
C ASP A 248 -20.36 5.15 -11.60
N THR A 249 -19.56 5.57 -12.59
CA THR A 249 -19.78 5.17 -14.00
C THR A 249 -18.58 4.44 -14.63
N ASN A 250 -17.44 4.33 -13.98
CA ASN A 250 -16.23 3.72 -14.54
C ASN A 250 -16.17 2.19 -14.34
N ASN A 251 -17.25 1.49 -14.69
CA ASN A 251 -17.46 0.09 -14.31
C ASN A 251 -17.40 -0.92 -15.47
N GLY A 252 -17.27 -0.46 -16.71
CA GLY A 252 -17.27 -1.35 -17.87
C GLY A 252 -15.95 -2.11 -18.01
N PHE A 253 -16.03 -3.37 -18.48
CA PHE A 253 -14.89 -4.16 -18.92
C PHE A 253 -15.10 -4.70 -20.34
N GLY A 254 -14.00 -4.92 -21.06
CA GLY A 254 -14.02 -5.41 -22.43
C GLY A 254 -12.72 -6.06 -22.89
N TYR A 255 -12.83 -7.19 -23.59
CA TYR A 255 -11.72 -7.91 -24.18
C TYR A 255 -12.09 -8.37 -25.59
N THR A 256 -11.40 -7.84 -26.60
CA THR A 256 -11.58 -8.28 -27.99
C THR A 256 -10.91 -9.64 -28.18
N PHE A 257 -11.69 -10.63 -28.60
CA PHE A 257 -11.24 -12.00 -28.75
C PHE A 257 -11.61 -12.56 -30.13
N ASN A 258 -10.73 -13.36 -30.71
CA ASN A 258 -10.98 -14.06 -31.97
C ASN A 258 -11.51 -15.47 -31.65
N TRP A 259 -12.83 -15.63 -31.71
CA TRP A 259 -13.54 -16.89 -31.44
C TRP A 259 -13.11 -18.02 -32.37
N ASN A 260 -12.65 -17.70 -33.59
CA ASN A 260 -12.18 -18.72 -34.54
C ASN A 260 -11.02 -19.57 -33.98
N ARG A 261 -10.29 -19.07 -32.97
CA ARG A 261 -9.17 -19.78 -32.34
C ARG A 261 -9.61 -20.97 -31.47
N LEU A 262 -10.89 -21.04 -31.09
CA LEU A 262 -11.41 -22.09 -30.23
C LEU A 262 -11.87 -23.33 -31.02
N GLY A 263 -12.19 -23.17 -32.30
CA GLY A 263 -12.81 -24.22 -33.13
C GLY A 263 -14.34 -24.23 -33.06
N ASN A 264 -14.98 -25.12 -33.81
CA ASN A 264 -16.44 -25.27 -33.79
C ASN A 264 -16.88 -26.08 -32.56
N GLY A 265 -17.99 -25.68 -31.94
CA GLY A 265 -18.65 -26.46 -30.88
C GLY A 265 -18.93 -25.68 -29.62
N ALA A 266 -19.19 -26.40 -28.53
CA ALA A 266 -19.50 -25.83 -27.23
C ALA A 266 -18.22 -25.49 -26.47
N HIS A 267 -18.23 -24.33 -25.83
CA HIS A 267 -17.15 -23.78 -25.01
C HIS A 267 -17.72 -23.18 -23.72
N ASN A 268 -16.86 -23.00 -22.72
CA ASN A 268 -17.21 -22.42 -21.44
C ASN A 268 -16.39 -21.15 -21.20
N LEU A 269 -17.00 -20.11 -20.65
CA LEU A 269 -16.29 -18.91 -20.18
C LEU A 269 -16.61 -18.67 -18.71
N ARG A 270 -15.55 -18.47 -17.93
CA ARG A 270 -15.63 -18.04 -16.53
C ARG A 270 -15.04 -16.66 -16.37
N ALA A 271 -15.72 -15.79 -15.64
CA ALA A 271 -15.26 -14.43 -15.36
C ALA A 271 -15.03 -14.24 -13.86
N TYR A 272 -13.98 -13.52 -13.53
CA TYR A 272 -13.48 -13.30 -12.18
C TYR A 272 -13.28 -11.81 -11.91
N ALA A 273 -13.68 -11.35 -10.73
CA ALA A 273 -13.38 -10.03 -10.21
C ALA A 273 -12.59 -10.22 -8.90
N ASP A 274 -11.36 -9.73 -8.88
CA ASP A 274 -10.43 -9.87 -7.75
C ASP A 274 -10.30 -11.32 -7.23
N GLY A 275 -10.18 -12.25 -8.19
CA GLY A 275 -10.05 -13.69 -7.93
C GLY A 275 -11.35 -14.41 -7.61
N VAL A 276 -12.48 -13.71 -7.47
CA VAL A 276 -13.79 -14.31 -7.18
C VAL A 276 -14.59 -14.50 -8.47
N GLU A 277 -15.02 -15.74 -8.74
CA GLU A 277 -15.86 -16.05 -9.90
C GLU A 277 -17.22 -15.34 -9.80
N PHE A 278 -17.64 -14.68 -10.88
CA PHE A 278 -18.95 -14.04 -10.96
C PHE A 278 -19.82 -14.46 -12.13
N ALA A 279 -19.23 -15.11 -13.14
CA ALA A 279 -19.97 -15.67 -14.25
C ALA A 279 -19.32 -16.98 -14.68
N ASN A 280 -20.15 -17.92 -15.11
CA ASN A 280 -19.77 -19.20 -15.67
C ASN A 280 -20.84 -19.54 -16.71
N VAL A 281 -20.50 -19.37 -17.98
CA VAL A 281 -21.46 -19.48 -19.09
C VAL A 281 -20.95 -20.42 -20.16
N ASP A 282 -21.84 -21.25 -20.69
CA ASP A 282 -21.57 -22.04 -21.88
C ASP A 282 -22.04 -21.29 -23.13
N PHE A 283 -21.28 -21.36 -24.21
CA PHE A 283 -21.60 -20.74 -25.50
C PHE A 283 -21.14 -21.64 -26.64
N ASN A 284 -21.67 -21.43 -27.84
CA ASN A 284 -21.29 -22.18 -29.03
C ASN A 284 -20.51 -21.32 -30.01
N VAL A 285 -19.40 -21.84 -30.50
CA VAL A 285 -18.60 -21.17 -31.53
C VAL A 285 -18.88 -21.79 -32.89
N THR A 286 -19.10 -20.92 -33.89
CA THR A 286 -19.07 -21.28 -35.31
C THR A 286 -17.94 -20.51 -35.99
N THR A 287 -17.02 -21.23 -36.59
CA THR A 287 -15.82 -20.69 -37.25
C THR A 287 -15.90 -20.84 -38.75
N LEU A 288 -15.03 -20.11 -39.44
CA LEU A 288 -14.85 -20.19 -40.90
C LEU A 288 -13.69 -21.15 -41.27
N GLY A 289 -13.23 -21.97 -40.32
CA GLY A 289 -12.13 -22.94 -40.51
C GLY A 289 -10.71 -22.35 -40.46
N VAL A 290 -10.56 -21.03 -40.36
CA VAL A 290 -9.29 -20.31 -40.24
C VAL A 290 -9.41 -19.18 -39.22
N GLU A 291 -8.29 -18.77 -38.60
CA GLU A 291 -8.30 -17.68 -37.62
C GLU A 291 -8.74 -16.34 -38.24
N TYR A 292 -8.24 -16.03 -39.45
CA TYR A 292 -8.61 -14.85 -40.22
C TYR A 292 -8.90 -15.27 -41.67
N LEU A 293 -10.10 -14.97 -42.16
CA LEU A 293 -10.38 -15.06 -43.59
C LEU A 293 -9.56 -14.00 -44.32
N GLN A 294 -8.88 -14.43 -45.38
CA GLN A 294 -8.06 -13.56 -46.23
C GLN A 294 -8.56 -13.68 -47.68
N GLY A 295 -8.46 -12.59 -48.45
CA GLY A 295 -8.79 -12.59 -49.88
C GLY A 295 -10.30 -12.64 -50.21
N ALA A 296 -11.18 -12.40 -49.24
CA ALA A 296 -12.60 -12.18 -49.48
C ALA A 296 -12.84 -10.67 -49.72
N SER A 297 -13.23 -10.32 -50.94
CA SER A 297 -13.62 -8.97 -51.38
C SER A 297 -15.05 -8.98 -51.90
#